data_AF-A0AAE0E143-F1
#
_entry.id   AF-A0AAE0E143-F1
#
_cell.length_a   1.000
_cell.length_b   1.000
_cell.length_c   1.000
_cell.angle_alpha   90.00
_cell.angle_beta   90.00
_cell.angle_gamma   90.00
#
_symmetry.space_group_name_H-M   'P 1'
#
loop_
_entity.id
_entity.type
_entity.pdbx_description
1 polymer ?
#
loop_
_entity_poly.entity_id
_entity_poly.type
_entity_poly.pdbx_seq_one_letter_code
_entity_poly.pdbx_strand_id
1 'polypeptide(L)'
;MAQQGFVIANSSLPPRLSLSRAKFPPKLLWPGNRIHCFPNKTVVGGQGHFRACLGTKSNQETLRPLADFPSNIWKDTEAFFASAASRISEYDRTYGSQREDLKNKVKEMLIAPTDDPVVKVIFINSLCRLGVSYHFEDEIDHQLNYILAAEPNITNQMDYDLYTVSLLFRVFRQHGYKISCGVFNGFKKDDGKFKETLTSDAKGILSLYEATHLRLHGEDILQEALAFSKAHLKSLAGKSSPHMARQILKSIQQPLHKDIPRLEAIHYISIYEEDESRNESLLLFAKFMVSSILGIWEPVPI
;
A
#
# COMPACT_ATOMS: atom_id res chain seq x y z
N MET A 1 19.10 49.85 -55.56
CA MET A 1 19.86 48.59 -55.54
C MET A 1 20.64 48.51 -54.24
N ALA A 2 20.86 47.28 -53.76
CA ALA A 2 21.56 46.85 -52.54
C ALA A 2 20.75 46.84 -51.23
N GLN A 3 20.19 45.66 -50.97
CA GLN A 3 19.78 45.14 -49.66
C GLN A 3 21.03 44.89 -48.79
N GLN A 4 20.95 45.17 -47.48
CA GLN A 4 21.83 44.57 -46.48
C GLN A 4 20.97 43.73 -45.54
N GLY A 5 21.26 42.42 -45.53
CA GLY A 5 20.54 41.42 -44.74
C GLY A 5 20.92 41.46 -43.27
N PHE A 6 19.94 41.25 -42.41
CA PHE A 6 20.12 40.98 -40.99
C PHE A 6 19.85 39.49 -40.75
N VAL A 7 20.85 38.79 -40.23
CA VAL A 7 20.83 37.37 -39.91
C VAL A 7 20.03 37.17 -38.62
N ILE A 8 19.00 36.34 -38.66
CA ILE A 8 18.25 35.91 -37.47
C ILE A 8 19.05 34.81 -36.77
N ALA A 9 19.57 35.11 -35.59
CA ALA A 9 20.11 34.11 -34.67
C ALA A 9 18.93 33.44 -33.94
N ASN A 10 18.70 32.16 -34.22
CA ASN A 10 17.81 31.30 -33.45
C ASN A 10 18.41 31.07 -32.06
N SER A 11 17.83 31.68 -31.02
CA SER A 11 18.09 31.32 -29.62
C SER A 11 17.26 30.10 -29.24
N SER A 12 17.95 28.97 -29.12
CA SER A 12 17.44 27.72 -28.59
C SER A 12 16.95 27.88 -27.14
N LEU A 13 15.69 27.51 -26.89
CA LEU A 13 15.13 27.28 -25.56
C LEU A 13 15.85 26.10 -24.88
N PRO A 14 16.10 26.13 -23.56
CA PRO A 14 16.72 25.01 -22.86
C PRO A 14 15.76 23.80 -22.78
N PRO A 15 16.29 22.56 -22.78
CA PRO A 15 15.46 21.37 -22.81
C PRO A 15 14.68 21.18 -21.50
N ARG A 16 13.41 20.78 -21.66
CA ARG A 16 12.50 20.33 -20.60
C ARG A 16 13.20 19.27 -19.74
N LEU A 17 13.31 19.53 -18.43
CA LEU A 17 13.69 18.52 -17.45
C LEU A 17 12.58 17.46 -17.42
N SER A 18 12.85 16.30 -17.99
CA SER A 18 12.01 15.12 -17.78
C SER A 18 12.19 14.66 -16.34
N LEU A 19 11.09 14.65 -15.57
CA LEU A 19 11.04 13.94 -14.29
C LEU A 19 11.20 12.45 -14.61
N SER A 20 12.45 11.98 -14.59
CA SER A 20 12.77 10.59 -14.89
C SER A 20 12.25 9.70 -13.76
N ARG A 21 11.28 8.84 -14.10
CA ARG A 21 10.94 7.62 -13.35
C ARG A 21 12.26 6.90 -13.05
N ALA A 22 12.59 6.74 -11.77
CA ALA A 22 13.57 5.73 -11.41
C ALA A 22 12.98 4.40 -11.90
N LYS A 23 13.65 3.74 -12.84
CA LYS A 23 13.32 2.37 -13.25
C LYS A 23 13.63 1.45 -12.06
N PHE A 24 12.78 1.50 -11.04
CA PHE A 24 12.64 0.38 -10.12
C PHE A 24 11.93 -0.73 -10.92
N PRO A 25 12.42 -1.98 -10.83
CA PRO A 25 11.89 -3.06 -11.63
C PRO A 25 10.37 -3.18 -11.38
N PRO A 26 9.54 -3.31 -12.44
CA PRO A 26 8.14 -3.65 -12.27
C PRO A 26 8.11 -5.11 -11.82
N LYS A 27 8.12 -5.28 -10.49
CA LYS A 27 7.81 -6.49 -9.75
C LYS A 27 7.96 -6.12 -8.27
N LEU A 28 6.82 -5.88 -7.62
CA LEU A 28 6.67 -6.26 -6.22
C LEU A 28 6.79 -7.80 -6.14
N LEU A 29 8.01 -8.30 -6.34
CA LEU A 29 8.39 -9.59 -5.79
C LEU A 29 8.65 -9.30 -4.32
N TRP A 30 7.58 -9.35 -3.53
CA TRP A 30 7.69 -9.53 -2.10
C TRP A 30 8.70 -10.65 -1.85
N PRO A 31 9.65 -10.53 -0.90
CA PRO A 31 10.52 -11.62 -0.55
C PRO A 31 9.66 -12.75 -0.03
N GLY A 32 9.29 -13.67 -0.92
CA GLY A 32 8.79 -14.97 -0.53
C GLY A 32 9.83 -15.57 0.39
N ASN A 33 9.41 -15.92 1.59
CA ASN A 33 10.18 -16.73 2.51
C ASN A 33 10.81 -17.86 1.69
N ARG A 34 12.13 -17.81 1.55
CA ARG A 34 12.92 -18.88 0.95
C ARG A 34 12.88 -20.02 1.96
N ILE A 35 11.80 -20.80 1.94
CA ILE A 35 11.80 -22.12 2.55
C ILE A 35 12.90 -22.86 1.79
N HIS A 36 14.01 -23.13 2.48
CA HIS A 36 15.01 -24.06 1.99
C HIS A 36 14.33 -25.44 1.90
N CYS A 37 13.74 -25.72 0.74
CA CYS A 37 13.44 -27.08 0.34
C CYS A 37 14.79 -27.78 0.20
N PHE A 38 15.13 -28.63 1.17
CA PHE A 38 16.21 -29.59 1.00
C PHE A 38 15.91 -30.43 -0.25
N PRO A 39 16.84 -30.57 -1.19
CA PRO A 39 16.63 -31.46 -2.31
C PRO A 39 16.59 -32.90 -1.77
N ASN A 40 15.48 -33.60 -2.03
CA ASN A 40 15.42 -35.06 -1.94
C ASN A 40 16.48 -35.62 -2.88
N LYS A 41 17.66 -35.95 -2.35
CA LYS A 41 18.62 -36.78 -3.07
C LYS A 41 18.12 -38.21 -3.02
N THR A 42 17.54 -38.66 -4.12
CA THR A 42 17.50 -40.06 -4.50
C THR A 42 18.94 -40.58 -4.50
N VAL A 43 19.29 -41.40 -3.51
CA VAL A 43 20.60 -42.06 -3.47
C VAL A 43 20.57 -43.19 -4.49
N VAL A 44 21.13 -42.92 -5.66
CA VAL A 44 21.53 -43.94 -6.64
C VAL A 44 22.71 -44.70 -6.04
N GLY A 45 22.62 -46.03 -6.06
CA GLY A 45 23.62 -46.93 -5.52
C GLY A 45 25.00 -46.72 -6.14
N GLY A 46 26.00 -46.54 -5.28
CA GLY A 46 27.40 -46.51 -5.64
C GLY A 46 28.23 -47.03 -4.46
N GLN A 47 28.90 -48.16 -4.66
CA GLN A 47 29.80 -48.78 -3.69
C GLN A 47 31.01 -47.87 -3.45
N GLY A 48 31.00 -47.14 -2.33
CA GLY A 48 32.15 -46.39 -1.83
C GLY A 48 32.41 -46.81 -0.39
N HIS A 49 33.58 -47.38 -0.13
CA HIS A 49 34.04 -47.82 1.19
C HIS A 49 34.09 -46.64 2.17
N PHE A 50 33.15 -46.58 3.11
CA PHE A 50 33.27 -45.75 4.30
C PHE A 50 33.92 -46.56 5.43
N ARG A 51 35.14 -46.18 5.79
CA ARG A 51 35.88 -46.74 6.92
C ARG A 51 35.17 -46.35 8.22
N ALA A 52 34.48 -47.31 8.83
CA ALA A 52 33.86 -47.12 10.14
C ALA A 52 34.93 -47.10 11.22
N CYS A 53 35.08 -45.96 11.92
CA CYS A 53 35.75 -45.93 13.20
C CYS A 53 34.81 -46.57 14.23
N LEU A 54 35.12 -47.80 14.65
CA LEU A 54 34.49 -48.49 15.77
C LEU A 54 34.85 -47.76 17.07
N GLY A 55 34.05 -46.76 17.42
CA GLY A 55 34.00 -46.16 18.75
C GLY A 55 33.26 -47.11 19.70
N THR A 56 33.87 -47.35 20.86
CA THR A 56 33.41 -48.21 21.96
C THR A 56 31.91 -48.09 22.26
N LYS A 57 31.23 -49.24 22.34
CA LYS A 57 29.82 -49.37 22.74
C LYS A 57 29.60 -48.78 24.13
N SER A 58 29.05 -47.58 24.20
CA SER A 58 28.17 -47.19 25.30
C SER A 58 26.75 -47.27 24.74
N ASN A 59 25.90 -48.10 25.35
CA ASN A 59 24.46 -48.16 25.08
C ASN A 59 23.80 -46.89 25.60
N GLN A 60 24.09 -45.74 25.00
CA GLN A 60 23.24 -44.58 25.14
C GLN A 60 22.31 -44.59 23.93
N GLU A 61 21.07 -45.03 24.16
CA GLU A 61 19.96 -44.69 23.28
C GLU A 61 20.05 -43.19 23.00
N THR A 62 20.29 -42.82 21.75
CA THR A 62 20.14 -41.44 21.32
C THR A 62 18.64 -41.13 21.38
N LEU A 63 18.15 -40.80 22.57
CA LEU A 63 16.77 -40.38 22.80
C LEU A 63 16.54 -39.12 21.97
N ARG A 64 15.77 -39.26 20.88
CA ARG A 64 15.31 -38.11 20.11
C ARG A 64 14.46 -37.25 21.06
N PRO A 65 14.74 -35.95 21.19
CA PRO A 65 13.89 -35.07 22.01
C PRO A 65 12.43 -35.18 21.57
N LEU A 66 11.52 -35.29 22.55
CA LEU A 66 10.09 -35.31 22.28
C LEU A 66 9.69 -33.99 21.62
N ALA A 67 8.93 -34.07 20.53
CA ALA A 67 8.39 -32.87 19.90
C ALA A 67 7.25 -32.30 20.76
N ASP A 68 7.41 -31.08 21.23
CA ASP A 68 6.40 -30.31 21.98
C ASP A 68 5.86 -29.15 21.12
N PHE A 69 5.45 -29.47 19.89
CA PHE A 69 4.84 -28.50 19.00
C PHE A 69 3.32 -28.46 19.23
N PRO A 70 2.70 -27.27 19.20
CA PRO A 70 1.26 -27.16 19.26
C PRO A 70 0.63 -27.93 18.09
N SER A 71 -0.53 -28.53 18.35
CA SER A 71 -1.30 -29.21 17.31
C SER A 71 -1.68 -28.26 16.18
N ASN A 72 -1.93 -28.82 15.00
CA ASN A 72 -2.41 -28.02 13.88
C ASN A 72 -3.69 -27.25 14.29
N ILE A 73 -3.72 -25.95 13.99
CA ILE A 73 -4.94 -25.15 14.19
C ILE A 73 -6.00 -25.48 13.14
N TRP A 74 -5.58 -26.07 12.01
CA TRP A 74 -6.41 -26.49 10.90
C TRP A 74 -6.73 -27.98 11.04
N LYS A 75 -7.80 -28.32 11.76
CA LYS A 75 -8.38 -29.67 11.71
C LYS A 75 -8.93 -29.93 10.31
N ASP A 76 -8.71 -31.13 9.78
CA ASP A 76 -9.23 -31.61 8.48
C ASP A 76 -9.04 -30.60 7.32
N THR A 77 -7.78 -30.27 7.06
CA THR A 77 -7.35 -29.27 6.08
C THR A 77 -7.94 -29.51 4.68
N GLU A 78 -8.04 -30.76 4.23
CA GLU A 78 -8.62 -31.11 2.93
C GLU A 78 -10.12 -30.77 2.86
N ALA A 79 -10.88 -31.14 3.90
CA ALA A 79 -12.31 -30.85 3.98
C ALA A 79 -12.57 -29.34 4.03
N PHE A 80 -11.75 -28.60 4.78
CA PHE A 80 -11.82 -27.14 4.84
C PHE A 80 -11.63 -26.50 3.45
N PHE A 81 -10.58 -26.88 2.71
CA PHE A 81 -10.30 -26.32 1.39
C PHE A 81 -11.34 -26.72 0.34
N ALA A 82 -11.81 -27.97 0.36
CA ALA A 82 -12.88 -28.41 -0.54
C ALA A 82 -14.18 -27.62 -0.30
N SER A 83 -14.55 -27.42 0.98
CA SER A 83 -15.71 -26.63 1.37
C SER A 83 -15.57 -25.17 0.95
N ALA A 84 -14.40 -24.56 1.17
CA ALA A 84 -14.13 -23.20 0.74
C ALA A 84 -14.21 -23.04 -0.78
N ALA A 85 -13.62 -23.95 -1.55
CA ALA A 85 -13.68 -23.92 -3.01
C ALA A 85 -15.11 -24.01 -3.54
N SER A 86 -15.95 -24.87 -2.93
CA SER A 86 -17.37 -24.96 -3.27
C SER A 86 -18.10 -23.65 -3.02
N ARG A 87 -17.91 -23.03 -1.85
CA ARG A 87 -18.53 -21.73 -1.51
C ARG A 87 -18.11 -20.63 -2.47
N ILE A 88 -16.83 -20.58 -2.83
CA ILE A 88 -16.30 -19.60 -3.79
C ILE A 88 -16.95 -19.79 -5.16
N SER A 89 -17.07 -21.04 -5.63
CA SER A 89 -17.71 -21.33 -6.92
C SER A 89 -19.20 -20.96 -6.93
N GLU A 90 -19.93 -21.24 -5.85
CA GLU A 90 -21.33 -20.87 -5.71
C GLU A 90 -21.52 -19.35 -5.67
N TYR A 91 -20.64 -18.65 -4.95
CA TYR A 91 -20.62 -17.20 -4.89
C TYR A 91 -20.40 -16.58 -6.27
N ASP A 92 -19.42 -17.09 -7.02
CA ASP A 92 -19.10 -16.62 -8.36
C ASP A 92 -20.26 -16.86 -9.34
N ARG A 93 -20.96 -18.00 -9.23
CA ARG A 93 -22.17 -18.26 -10.03
C ARG A 93 -23.32 -17.30 -9.70
N THR A 94 -23.52 -17.02 -8.41
CA THR A 94 -24.65 -16.21 -7.95
C THR A 94 -24.42 -14.71 -8.19
N TYR A 95 -23.20 -14.22 -7.92
CA TYR A 95 -22.89 -12.78 -7.88
C TYR A 95 -21.84 -12.35 -8.91
N GLY A 96 -21.33 -13.25 -9.75
CA GLY A 96 -20.27 -12.95 -10.71
C GLY A 96 -20.61 -11.81 -11.67
N SER A 97 -21.86 -11.75 -12.16
CA SER A 97 -22.33 -10.64 -13.00
C SER A 97 -22.30 -9.31 -12.25
N GLN A 98 -22.90 -9.25 -11.06
CA GLN A 98 -22.93 -8.04 -10.25
C GLN A 98 -21.52 -7.55 -9.88
N ARG A 99 -20.61 -8.49 -9.58
CA ARG A 99 -19.20 -8.18 -9.32
C ARG A 99 -18.53 -7.54 -10.53
N GLU A 100 -18.75 -8.08 -11.73
CA GLU A 100 -18.16 -7.52 -12.96
C GLU A 100 -18.78 -6.17 -13.33
N ASP A 101 -20.09 -6.00 -13.12
CA ASP A 101 -20.79 -4.72 -13.31
C ASP A 101 -20.23 -3.64 -12.38
N LEU A 102 -20.05 -3.97 -11.09
CA LEU A 102 -19.44 -3.07 -10.11
C LEU A 102 -17.98 -2.75 -10.47
N LYS A 103 -17.21 -3.75 -10.90
CA LYS A 103 -15.82 -3.56 -11.35
C LYS A 103 -15.74 -2.59 -12.53
N ASN A 104 -16.59 -2.76 -13.54
CA ASN A 104 -16.66 -1.88 -14.71
C ASN A 104 -17.08 -0.47 -14.30
N LYS A 105 -18.08 -0.33 -13.42
CA LYS A 105 -18.51 0.95 -12.89
C LYS A 105 -17.40 1.68 -12.12
N VAL A 106 -16.65 0.97 -11.29
CA VAL A 106 -15.48 1.52 -10.57
C VAL A 106 -14.39 1.95 -11.54
N LYS A 107 -14.14 1.16 -12.60
CA LYS A 107 -13.21 1.53 -13.68
C LYS A 107 -13.66 2.79 -14.41
N GLU A 108 -14.94 2.91 -14.75
CA GLU A 108 -15.51 4.11 -15.38
C GLU A 108 -15.31 5.36 -14.50
N MET A 109 -15.58 5.25 -13.19
CA MET A 109 -15.32 6.34 -12.24
C MET A 109 -13.83 6.72 -12.17
N LEU A 110 -12.93 5.73 -12.24
CA LEU A 110 -11.49 5.96 -12.24
C LEU A 110 -11.05 6.72 -13.50
N ILE A 111 -11.55 6.35 -14.69
CA ILE A 111 -11.12 6.97 -15.95
C ILE A 111 -11.89 8.24 -16.33
N ALA A 112 -13.04 8.49 -15.70
CA ALA A 112 -13.84 9.68 -15.96
C ALA A 112 -13.02 10.96 -15.77
N PRO A 113 -13.19 11.99 -16.62
CA PRO A 113 -12.53 13.27 -16.41
C PRO A 113 -12.96 13.87 -15.06
N THR A 114 -12.06 14.62 -14.43
CA THR A 114 -12.35 15.37 -13.22
C THR A 114 -11.66 16.72 -13.28
N ASP A 115 -12.34 17.75 -12.80
CA ASP A 115 -11.80 19.11 -12.74
C ASP A 115 -10.78 19.26 -11.59
N ASP A 116 -10.89 18.42 -10.56
CA ASP A 116 -9.98 18.40 -9.41
C ASP A 116 -9.16 17.10 -9.38
N PRO A 117 -7.85 17.16 -9.72
CA PRO A 117 -6.99 15.98 -9.70
C PRO A 117 -6.83 15.39 -8.29
N VAL A 118 -7.03 16.15 -7.21
CA VAL A 118 -6.95 15.65 -5.82
C VAL A 118 -8.05 14.63 -5.56
N VAL A 119 -9.27 14.88 -6.03
CA VAL A 119 -10.39 13.93 -5.93
C VAL A 119 -10.02 12.58 -6.57
N LYS A 120 -9.33 12.61 -7.71
CA LYS A 120 -8.84 11.38 -8.37
C LYS A 120 -7.84 10.64 -7.50
N VAL A 121 -6.87 11.34 -6.91
CA VAL A 121 -5.85 10.71 -6.05
C VAL A 121 -6.47 10.16 -4.75
N ILE A 122 -7.48 10.82 -4.19
CA ILE A 122 -8.26 10.30 -3.05
C ILE A 122 -9.01 9.01 -3.43
N PHE A 123 -9.58 8.96 -4.63
CA PHE A 123 -10.24 7.75 -5.14
C PHE A 123 -9.24 6.60 -5.31
N ILE A 124 -8.06 6.87 -5.89
CA ILE A 124 -6.97 5.89 -6.01
C ILE A 124 -6.50 5.41 -4.63
N ASN A 125 -6.33 6.32 -3.67
CA ASN A 125 -6.01 5.96 -2.29
C ASN A 125 -7.06 5.00 -1.70
N SER A 126 -8.35 5.24 -1.95
CA SER A 126 -9.43 4.37 -1.49
C SER A 126 -9.36 2.98 -2.13
N LEU A 127 -9.11 2.89 -3.44
CA LEU A 127 -8.88 1.62 -4.14
C LEU A 127 -7.73 0.81 -3.51
N CYS A 128 -6.62 1.47 -3.22
CA CYS A 128 -5.44 0.84 -2.61
C CYS A 128 -5.73 0.36 -1.19
N ARG A 129 -6.36 1.20 -0.35
CA ARG A 129 -6.67 0.85 1.04
C ARG A 129 -7.76 -0.22 1.16
N LEU A 130 -8.71 -0.27 0.23
CA LEU A 130 -9.72 -1.34 0.14
C LEU A 130 -9.17 -2.63 -0.47
N GLY A 131 -7.90 -2.66 -0.91
CA GLY A 131 -7.25 -3.85 -1.42
C GLY A 131 -7.80 -4.35 -2.75
N VAL A 132 -8.40 -3.45 -3.56
CA VAL A 132 -8.97 -3.75 -4.88
C VAL A 132 -8.23 -3.07 -6.03
N SER A 133 -7.20 -2.27 -5.74
CA SER A 133 -6.40 -1.55 -6.74
C SER A 133 -5.73 -2.45 -7.78
N TYR A 134 -5.44 -3.71 -7.44
CA TYR A 134 -4.82 -4.68 -8.36
C TYR A 134 -5.69 -5.03 -9.59
N HIS A 135 -6.97 -4.69 -9.58
CA HIS A 135 -7.83 -4.81 -10.77
C HIS A 135 -7.66 -3.66 -11.77
N PHE A 136 -6.99 -2.58 -11.38
CA PHE A 136 -6.95 -1.32 -12.11
C PHE A 136 -5.52 -0.76 -12.21
N GLU A 137 -4.49 -1.62 -12.20
CA GLU A 137 -3.09 -1.17 -12.14
C GLU A 137 -2.71 -0.25 -13.31
N ASP A 138 -3.13 -0.62 -14.52
CA ASP A 138 -2.87 0.16 -15.74
C ASP A 138 -3.61 1.50 -15.74
N GLU A 139 -4.89 1.50 -15.32
CA GLU A 139 -5.68 2.72 -15.21
C GLU A 139 -5.10 3.65 -14.14
N ILE A 140 -4.70 3.11 -12.98
CA ILE A 140 -4.09 3.91 -11.90
C ILE A 140 -2.77 4.53 -12.39
N ASP A 141 -1.88 3.75 -13.02
CA ASP A 141 -0.62 4.29 -13.53
C ASP A 141 -0.87 5.37 -14.60
N HIS A 142 -1.83 5.15 -15.50
CA HIS A 142 -2.20 6.14 -16.51
C HIS A 142 -2.71 7.45 -15.88
N GLN A 143 -3.62 7.36 -14.90
CA GLN A 143 -4.20 8.53 -14.23
C GLN A 143 -3.14 9.30 -13.44
N LEU A 144 -2.27 8.63 -12.68
CA LEU A 144 -1.21 9.30 -11.92
C LEU A 144 -0.18 9.99 -12.84
N ASN A 145 0.21 9.32 -13.93
CA ASN A 145 1.09 9.92 -14.95
C ASN A 145 0.44 11.15 -15.59
N TYR A 146 -0.84 11.06 -15.95
CA TYR A 146 -1.59 12.16 -16.55
C TYR A 146 -1.65 13.37 -15.60
N ILE A 147 -1.99 13.15 -14.34
CA ILE A 147 -2.07 14.20 -13.31
C ILE A 147 -0.73 14.91 -13.16
N LEU A 148 0.38 14.17 -13.02
CA LEU A 148 1.70 14.80 -12.87
C LEU A 148 2.18 15.50 -14.15
N ALA A 149 1.76 15.04 -15.33
CA ALA A 149 2.08 15.70 -16.59
C ALA A 149 1.31 17.02 -16.76
N ALA A 150 0.03 17.04 -16.38
CA ALA A 150 -0.81 18.22 -16.42
C ALA A 150 -0.43 19.23 -15.32
N GLU A 151 -0.10 18.72 -14.13
CA GLU A 151 0.17 19.52 -12.95
C GLU A 151 1.41 19.03 -12.17
N PRO A 152 2.63 19.38 -12.62
CA PRO A 152 3.87 18.91 -12.00
C PRO A 152 4.07 19.31 -10.53
N ASN A 153 3.37 20.36 -10.09
CA ASN A 153 3.48 20.95 -8.76
C ASN A 153 2.27 20.66 -7.86
N ILE A 154 1.44 19.66 -8.18
CA ILE A 154 0.23 19.31 -7.41
C ILE A 154 0.48 19.13 -5.91
N THR A 155 1.68 18.72 -5.51
CA THR A 155 2.04 18.52 -4.09
C THR A 155 2.56 19.78 -3.38
N ASN A 156 2.82 20.86 -4.13
CA ASN A 156 3.37 22.13 -3.63
C ASN A 156 2.35 23.28 -3.69
N GLN A 157 1.05 22.98 -3.81
CA GLN A 157 0.03 24.00 -3.77
C GLN A 157 -0.10 24.60 -2.36
N MET A 158 -0.17 25.93 -2.27
CA MET A 158 -0.06 26.69 -1.02
C MET A 158 -1.33 26.66 -0.16
N ASP A 159 -2.46 26.26 -0.73
CA ASP A 159 -3.78 26.18 -0.12
C ASP A 159 -4.14 24.78 0.39
N TYR A 160 -3.34 23.76 0.07
CA TYR A 160 -3.60 22.39 0.53
C TYR A 160 -3.25 22.20 2.01
N ASP A 161 -4.16 21.53 2.72
CA ASP A 161 -3.96 21.16 4.12
C ASP A 161 -2.93 20.03 4.28
N LEU A 162 -2.53 19.78 5.53
CA LEU A 162 -1.53 18.75 5.85
C LEU A 162 -2.00 17.36 5.42
N TYR A 163 -3.29 17.07 5.55
CA TYR A 163 -3.89 15.82 5.12
C TYR A 163 -3.69 15.59 3.62
N THR A 164 -4.03 16.58 2.80
CA THR A 164 -4.00 16.51 1.34
C THR A 164 -2.57 16.36 0.83
N VAL A 165 -1.64 17.22 1.26
CA VAL A 165 -0.24 17.13 0.85
C VAL A 165 0.37 15.79 1.24
N SER A 166 0.10 15.32 2.47
CA SER A 166 0.60 14.02 2.95
C SER A 166 0.03 12.85 2.14
N LEU A 167 -1.27 12.90 1.80
CA LEU A 167 -1.92 11.86 1.00
C LEU A 167 -1.37 11.82 -0.42
N LEU A 168 -1.27 12.98 -1.09
CA LEU A 168 -0.71 13.06 -2.45
C LEU A 168 0.72 12.53 -2.47
N PHE A 169 1.57 13.01 -1.55
CA PHE A 169 2.94 12.55 -1.39
C PHE A 169 3.01 11.03 -1.21
N ARG A 170 2.16 10.47 -0.34
CA ARG A 170 2.12 9.04 -0.05
C ARG A 170 1.74 8.23 -1.27
N VAL A 171 0.64 8.57 -1.94
CA VAL A 171 0.13 7.83 -3.11
C VAL A 171 1.17 7.85 -4.22
N PHE A 172 1.66 9.03 -4.62
CA PHE A 172 2.64 9.13 -5.70
C PHE A 172 3.92 8.35 -5.39
N ARG A 173 4.45 8.41 -4.16
CA ARG A 173 5.65 7.62 -3.81
C ARG A 173 5.38 6.12 -3.78
N GLN A 174 4.22 5.68 -3.31
CA GLN A 174 3.84 4.26 -3.35
C GLN A 174 3.80 3.71 -4.78
N HIS A 175 3.43 4.54 -5.75
CA HIS A 175 3.41 4.19 -7.18
C HIS A 175 4.75 4.46 -7.89
N GLY A 176 5.82 4.82 -7.16
CA GLY A 176 7.18 4.94 -7.68
C GLY A 176 7.54 6.30 -8.26
N TYR A 177 6.70 7.32 -8.07
CA TYR A 177 7.00 8.70 -8.49
C TYR A 177 7.91 9.40 -7.48
N LYS A 178 8.88 10.15 -8.00
CA LYS A 178 9.84 10.90 -7.18
C LYS A 178 9.27 12.26 -6.77
N ILE A 179 8.41 12.26 -5.77
CA ILE A 179 7.92 13.50 -5.14
C ILE A 179 8.94 13.99 -4.11
N SER A 180 9.29 15.28 -4.15
CA SER A 180 10.22 15.88 -3.19
C SER A 180 9.63 15.93 -1.79
N CYS A 181 10.40 15.58 -0.75
CA CYS A 181 9.97 15.80 0.64
C CYS A 181 9.94 17.28 1.05
N GLY A 182 10.46 18.18 0.20
CA GLY A 182 10.40 19.62 0.40
C GLY A 182 8.98 20.19 0.43
N VAL A 183 7.98 19.44 -0.06
CA VAL A 183 6.55 19.77 0.05
C VAL A 183 6.14 20.06 1.50
N PHE A 184 6.81 19.42 2.47
CA PHE A 184 6.48 19.59 3.88
C PHE A 184 7.04 20.87 4.51
N ASN A 185 7.88 21.64 3.80
CA ASN A 185 8.39 22.92 4.31
C ASN A 185 7.28 23.96 4.52
N GLY A 186 6.19 23.90 3.76
CA GLY A 186 5.02 24.78 3.95
C GLY A 186 4.36 24.62 5.33
N PHE A 187 4.59 23.49 6.00
CA PHE A 187 4.06 23.19 7.34
C PHE A 187 5.05 23.51 8.46
N LYS A 188 6.19 24.13 8.14
CA LYS A 188 7.21 24.53 9.11
C LYS A 188 7.18 26.03 9.38
N LYS A 189 7.68 26.44 10.54
CA LYS A 189 7.92 27.84 10.93
C LYS A 189 9.31 28.27 10.45
N ASP A 190 9.62 29.56 10.62
CA ASP A 190 10.92 30.15 10.26
C ASP A 190 12.08 29.56 11.07
N ASP A 191 11.82 29.04 12.28
CA ASP A 191 12.81 28.33 13.11
C ASP A 191 13.12 26.91 12.58
N GLY A 192 12.47 26.50 11.49
CA GLY A 192 12.65 25.20 10.89
C GLY A 192 11.99 24.06 11.66
N LYS A 193 10.98 24.32 12.51
CA LYS A 193 10.16 23.28 13.16
C LYS A 193 8.74 23.21 12.60
N PHE A 194 8.09 22.06 12.68
CA PHE A 194 6.68 21.93 12.33
C PHE A 194 5.78 22.86 13.17
N LYS A 195 4.75 23.43 12.52
CA LYS A 195 3.81 24.36 13.15
C LYS A 195 2.99 23.64 14.23
N GLU A 196 3.03 24.14 15.46
CA GLU A 196 2.21 23.64 16.58
C GLU A 196 0.70 23.70 16.31
N THR A 197 0.26 24.59 15.42
CA THR A 197 -1.15 24.69 15.00
C THR A 197 -1.65 23.44 14.28
N LEU A 198 -0.75 22.58 13.79
CA LEU A 198 -1.09 21.30 13.15
C LEU A 198 -1.55 20.24 14.16
N THR A 199 -1.24 20.43 15.44
CA THR A 199 -1.47 19.43 16.48
C THR A 199 -2.95 19.25 16.84
N SER A 200 -3.84 20.09 16.32
CA SER A 200 -5.30 19.93 16.40
C SER A 200 -5.87 19.07 15.26
N ASP A 201 -5.16 18.92 14.14
CA ASP A 201 -5.60 18.15 12.98
C ASP A 201 -5.17 16.68 13.10
N ALA A 202 -6.02 15.87 13.73
CA ALA A 202 -5.78 14.44 13.91
C ALA A 202 -5.58 13.70 12.57
N LYS A 203 -6.34 14.08 11.54
CA LYS A 203 -6.34 13.43 10.23
C LYS A 203 -5.06 13.77 9.46
N GLY A 204 -4.67 15.04 9.46
CA GLY A 204 -3.42 15.50 8.85
C GLY A 204 -2.18 14.93 9.52
N ILE A 205 -2.14 14.91 10.87
CA ILE A 205 -1.01 14.32 11.61
C ILE A 205 -0.90 12.82 11.35
N LEU A 206 -2.02 12.08 11.26
CA LEU A 206 -2.00 10.67 10.89
C LEU A 206 -1.50 10.47 9.47
N SER A 207 -1.99 11.25 8.50
CA SER A 207 -1.52 11.15 7.11
C SER A 207 -0.03 11.50 6.98
N LEU A 208 0.46 12.50 7.71
CA LEU A 208 1.88 12.85 7.76
C LEU A 208 2.71 11.69 8.32
N TYR A 209 2.27 11.12 9.44
CA TYR A 209 2.93 9.95 10.02
C TYR A 209 3.04 8.81 9.01
N GLU A 210 1.96 8.47 8.30
CA GLU A 210 1.98 7.43 7.28
C GLU A 210 2.91 7.76 6.10
N ALA A 211 2.92 9.01 5.65
CA ALA A 211 3.81 9.49 4.61
C ALA A 211 5.30 9.35 4.99
N THR A 212 5.64 9.55 6.26
CA THR A 212 7.04 9.47 6.72
C THR A 212 7.65 8.07 6.60
N HIS A 213 6.84 7.01 6.50
CA HIS A 213 7.35 5.65 6.29
C HIS A 213 7.79 5.38 4.84
N LEU A 214 7.56 6.31 3.90
CA LEU A 214 8.06 6.29 2.52
C LEU A 214 9.34 7.12 2.34
N ARG A 215 10.01 7.43 3.45
CA ARG A 215 11.26 8.21 3.47
C ARG A 215 12.43 7.44 2.86
N LEU A 216 13.27 8.15 2.13
CA LEU A 216 14.56 7.70 1.60
C LEU A 216 15.74 8.25 2.44
N HIS A 217 16.94 7.70 2.23
CA HIS A 217 18.15 8.20 2.90
C HIS A 217 18.41 9.69 2.55
N GLY A 218 18.77 10.47 3.56
CA GLY A 218 19.07 11.91 3.41
C GLY A 218 17.85 12.83 3.46
N GLU A 219 16.65 12.32 3.74
CA GLU A 219 15.42 13.12 3.84
C GLU A 219 15.11 13.51 5.29
N ASP A 220 15.91 14.43 5.83
CA ASP A 220 15.86 14.85 7.25
C ASP A 220 14.50 15.44 7.65
N ILE A 221 13.82 16.14 6.72
CA ILE A 221 12.47 16.69 6.93
C ILE A 221 11.48 15.58 7.33
N LEU A 222 11.57 14.41 6.71
CA LEU A 222 10.68 13.28 7.03
C LEU A 222 11.11 12.55 8.31
N GLN A 223 12.38 12.63 8.69
CA GLN A 223 12.83 12.14 10.00
C GLN A 223 12.30 13.00 11.13
N GLU A 224 12.34 14.33 10.96
CA GLU A 224 11.72 15.26 11.88
C GLU A 224 10.19 15.09 11.91
N ALA A 225 9.54 15.00 10.75
CA ALA A 225 8.09 14.80 10.65
C ALA A 225 7.64 13.50 11.33
N LEU A 226 8.44 12.43 11.27
CA LEU A 226 8.16 11.18 11.97
C LEU A 226 8.20 11.38 13.49
N ALA A 227 9.21 12.10 13.99
CA ALA A 227 9.33 12.40 15.42
C ALA A 227 8.17 13.29 15.91
N PHE A 228 7.86 14.35 15.16
CA PHE A 228 6.77 15.27 15.42
C PHE A 228 5.42 14.55 15.46
N SER A 229 5.04 13.91 14.35
CA SER A 229 3.73 13.23 14.25
C SER A 229 3.56 12.13 15.30
N LYS A 230 4.59 11.31 15.53
CA LYS A 230 4.56 10.26 16.56
C LYS A 230 4.37 10.79 17.98
N ALA A 231 4.94 11.97 18.29
CA ALA A 231 4.79 12.60 19.61
C ALA A 231 3.34 13.05 19.87
N HIS A 232 2.65 13.55 18.84
CA HIS A 232 1.29 14.07 18.97
C HIS A 232 0.20 13.01 18.81
N LEU A 233 0.41 11.98 17.98
CA LEU A 233 -0.61 10.95 17.69
C LEU A 233 -1.14 10.25 18.95
N LYS A 234 -0.27 9.92 19.92
CA LYS A 234 -0.73 9.27 21.17
C LYS A 234 -1.71 10.14 21.96
N SER A 235 -1.45 11.45 22.04
CA SER A 235 -2.38 12.39 22.71
C SER A 235 -3.65 12.58 21.89
N LEU A 236 -3.54 12.63 20.57
CA LEU A 236 -4.67 12.80 19.65
C LEU A 236 -5.62 11.61 19.71
N ALA A 237 -5.12 10.38 19.85
CA ALA A 237 -5.96 9.20 20.00
C ALA A 237 -6.94 9.33 21.18
N GLY A 238 -6.52 9.90 22.30
CA GLY A 238 -7.39 10.11 23.46
C GLY A 238 -8.41 11.24 23.32
N LYS A 239 -8.25 12.13 22.32
CA LYS A 239 -9.12 13.29 22.09
C LYS A 239 -10.03 13.13 20.85
N SER A 240 -9.80 12.09 20.06
CA SER A 240 -10.49 11.86 18.80
C SER A 240 -11.73 10.98 18.98
N SER A 241 -12.59 10.92 17.96
CA SER A 241 -13.69 9.95 17.93
C SER A 241 -13.16 8.51 18.08
N PRO A 242 -13.96 7.56 18.61
CA PRO A 242 -13.53 6.17 18.79
C PRO A 242 -12.96 5.53 17.50
N HIS A 243 -13.57 5.86 16.37
CA HIS A 243 -13.14 5.42 15.05
C HIS A 243 -11.74 5.95 14.68
N MET A 244 -11.54 7.28 14.79
CA MET A 244 -10.24 7.92 14.51
C MET A 244 -9.16 7.45 15.49
N ALA A 245 -9.50 7.30 16.77
CA ALA A 245 -8.59 6.78 17.79
C ALA A 245 -8.09 5.37 17.44
N ARG A 246 -8.99 4.49 16.98
CA ARG A 246 -8.64 3.13 16.54
C ARG A 246 -7.67 3.15 15.36
N GLN A 247 -7.89 4.03 14.38
CA GLN A 247 -6.97 4.21 13.25
C GLN A 247 -5.58 4.66 13.72
N ILE A 248 -5.52 5.69 14.58
CA ILE A 248 -4.26 6.20 15.11
C ILE A 248 -3.49 5.09 15.83
N LEU A 249 -4.15 4.36 16.73
CA LEU A 249 -3.53 3.29 17.49
C LEU A 249 -3.03 2.16 16.58
N LYS A 250 -3.81 1.78 15.56
CA LYS A 250 -3.40 0.80 14.54
C LYS A 250 -2.14 1.27 13.80
N SER A 251 -2.12 2.50 13.27
CA SER A 251 -0.96 3.05 12.55
C SER A 251 0.30 3.16 13.43
N ILE A 252 0.15 3.49 14.71
CA ILE A 252 1.27 3.50 15.66
C ILE A 252 1.87 2.09 15.82
N GLN A 253 1.01 1.06 15.89
CA GLN A 253 1.44 -0.33 16.00
C GLN A 253 2.12 -0.80 14.70
N GLN A 254 1.46 -0.60 13.57
CA GLN A 254 1.96 -0.96 12.24
C GLN A 254 1.53 0.13 11.23
N PRO A 255 2.48 0.89 10.68
CA PRO A 255 2.16 1.86 9.63
C PRO A 255 1.66 1.18 8.35
N LEU A 256 0.78 1.85 7.62
CA LEU A 256 0.16 1.36 6.38
C LEU A 256 1.19 0.80 5.39
N HIS A 257 2.30 1.51 5.17
CA HIS A 257 3.32 1.08 4.20
C HIS A 257 4.02 -0.24 4.59
N LYS A 258 3.97 -0.62 5.87
CA LYS A 258 4.56 -1.85 6.39
C LYS A 258 3.51 -2.93 6.69
N ASP A 259 2.23 -2.63 6.54
CA ASP A 259 1.15 -3.57 6.81
C ASP A 259 0.96 -4.55 5.64
N ILE A 260 0.31 -5.69 5.91
CA ILE A 260 -0.07 -6.66 4.88
C ILE A 260 -1.33 -6.11 4.18
N PRO A 261 -1.29 -5.82 2.86
CA PRO A 261 -2.37 -5.11 2.18
C PRO A 261 -3.76 -5.73 2.38
N ARG A 262 -3.83 -7.07 2.43
CA ARG A 262 -5.08 -7.79 2.62
C ARG A 262 -5.67 -7.64 4.03
N LEU A 263 -4.83 -7.59 5.06
CA LEU A 263 -5.28 -7.39 6.44
C LEU A 263 -5.69 -5.93 6.68
N GLU A 264 -4.98 -4.99 6.07
CA GLU A 264 -5.41 -3.59 6.06
C GLU A 264 -6.76 -3.44 5.38
N ALA A 265 -6.97 -4.03 4.19
CA ALA A 265 -8.23 -3.94 3.47
C ALA A 265 -9.43 -4.39 4.31
N ILE A 266 -9.30 -5.51 5.03
CA ILE A 266 -10.36 -6.02 5.91
C ILE A 266 -10.70 -4.99 7.01
N HIS A 267 -9.70 -4.39 7.65
CA HIS A 267 -9.91 -3.35 8.66
C HIS A 267 -10.44 -2.04 8.05
N TYR A 268 -10.00 -1.71 6.84
CA TYR A 268 -10.34 -0.45 6.21
C TYR A 268 -11.76 -0.43 5.64
N ILE A 269 -12.36 -1.58 5.33
CA ILE A 269 -13.76 -1.64 4.89
C ILE A 269 -14.70 -1.03 5.93
N SER A 270 -14.59 -1.41 7.20
CA SER A 270 -15.45 -0.84 8.26
C SER A 270 -15.21 0.66 8.44
N ILE A 271 -13.98 1.10 8.22
CA ILE A 271 -13.61 2.51 8.26
C ILE A 271 -14.27 3.28 7.12
N TYR A 272 -14.20 2.74 5.91
CA TYR A 272 -14.73 3.36 4.70
C TYR A 272 -16.26 3.36 4.70
N GLU A 273 -16.89 2.38 5.33
CA GLU A 273 -18.34 2.32 5.53
C GLU A 273 -18.86 3.45 6.44
N GLU A 274 -18.08 3.91 7.42
CA GLU A 274 -18.45 5.04 8.27
C GLU A 274 -18.16 6.41 7.63
N ASP A 275 -17.45 6.48 6.50
CA ASP A 275 -17.09 7.74 5.83
C ASP A 275 -18.29 8.33 5.07
N GLU A 276 -18.67 9.56 5.40
CA GLU A 276 -19.78 10.28 4.74
C GLU A 276 -19.52 10.53 3.24
N SER A 277 -18.25 10.59 2.84
CA SER A 277 -17.83 10.82 1.46
C SER A 277 -17.59 9.51 0.67
N ARG A 278 -17.95 8.35 1.24
CA ARG A 278 -17.71 7.05 0.62
C ARG A 278 -18.42 6.91 -0.72
N ASN A 279 -17.76 6.18 -1.63
CA ASN A 279 -18.37 5.76 -2.87
C ASN A 279 -19.00 4.38 -2.70
N GLU A 280 -20.33 4.31 -2.78
CA GLU A 280 -21.08 3.07 -2.55
C GLU A 280 -20.73 1.96 -3.53
N SER A 281 -20.47 2.30 -4.80
CA SER A 281 -20.10 1.29 -5.80
C SER A 281 -18.74 0.68 -5.50
N LEU A 282 -17.78 1.49 -5.04
CA LEU A 282 -16.47 1.03 -4.60
C LEU A 282 -16.56 0.22 -3.30
N LEU A 283 -17.36 0.65 -2.31
CA LEU A 283 -17.55 -0.08 -1.06
C LEU A 283 -18.16 -1.47 -1.32
N LEU A 284 -19.24 -1.53 -2.10
CA LEU A 284 -19.86 -2.79 -2.50
C LEU A 284 -18.86 -3.68 -3.22
N PHE A 285 -18.13 -3.14 -4.21
CA PHE A 285 -17.11 -3.90 -4.92
C PHE A 285 -16.05 -4.48 -3.96
N ALA A 286 -15.53 -3.68 -3.03
CA ALA A 286 -14.55 -4.13 -2.03
C ALA A 286 -15.10 -5.25 -1.13
N LYS A 287 -16.34 -5.11 -0.65
CA LYS A 287 -17.02 -6.15 0.13
C LYS A 287 -17.18 -7.44 -0.69
N PHE A 288 -17.60 -7.34 -1.95
CA PHE A 288 -17.71 -8.51 -2.84
C PHE A 288 -16.37 -9.24 -2.99
N MET A 289 -15.28 -8.49 -3.18
CA MET A 289 -13.94 -9.08 -3.31
C MET A 289 -13.52 -9.78 -2.02
N VAL A 290 -13.63 -9.12 -0.85
CA VAL A 290 -13.25 -9.73 0.43
C VAL A 290 -14.07 -10.99 0.73
N SER A 291 -15.39 -10.96 0.53
CA SER A 291 -16.27 -12.12 0.72
C SER A 291 -15.90 -13.28 -0.21
N SER A 292 -15.60 -12.99 -1.49
CA SER A 292 -15.13 -13.99 -2.46
C SER A 292 -13.80 -14.63 -2.06
N ILE A 293 -12.91 -13.90 -1.37
CA ILE A 293 -11.58 -14.38 -1.03
C ILE A 293 -11.56 -15.15 0.29
N LEU A 294 -12.34 -14.70 1.27
CA LEU A 294 -12.40 -15.36 2.57
C LEU A 294 -13.33 -16.58 2.55
N GLY A 295 -14.23 -16.67 1.57
CA GLY A 295 -15.27 -17.70 1.55
C GLY A 295 -16.16 -17.64 2.80
N ILE A 296 -16.19 -16.49 3.47
CA ILE A 296 -17.03 -16.18 4.63
C ILE A 296 -18.27 -15.51 4.04
N TRP A 297 -19.37 -16.26 4.05
CA TRP A 297 -20.65 -15.81 3.54
C TRP A 297 -21.43 -15.24 4.72
N GLU A 298 -21.42 -13.92 4.88
CA GLU A 298 -22.56 -13.24 5.48
C GLU A 298 -23.10 -12.30 4.39
N PRO A 299 -24.41 -12.36 4.09
CA PRO A 299 -25.00 -11.42 3.15
C PRO A 299 -24.81 -10.04 3.74
N VAL A 300 -24.00 -9.21 3.10
CA VAL A 300 -23.99 -7.77 3.38
C VAL A 300 -25.40 -7.31 3.02
N PRO A 301 -26.22 -6.84 3.99
CA PRO A 301 -27.50 -6.25 3.65
C PRO A 301 -27.22 -5.03 2.79
N ILE A 302 -27.79 -5.02 1.59
CA ILE A 302 -27.83 -3.84 0.72
C ILE A 302 -28.81 -2.84 1.32
#